data_AF-A0A838TUK7-F1
#
_entry.id   AF-A0A838TUK7-F1
#
_cell.length_a   1.000
_cell.length_b   1.000
_cell.length_c   1.000
_cell.angle_alpha   90.00
_cell.angle_beta   90.00
_cell.angle_gamma   90.00
#
_symmetry.space_group_name_H-M   'P 1'
#
loop_
_entity.id
_entity.type
_entity.pdbx_description
1 polymer ?
#
loop_
_entity_poly.entity_id
_entity_poly.type
_entity_poly.pdbx_seq_one_letter_code
_entity_poly.pdbx_strand_id
1 'polypeptide(L)'
;MQRTQMYLDEKLRKDLKALAKREDKSMAEVARDILQEGVEKKRSSVDNSGIKIMLSLLDIKAKGGPKDLAVNHDHYLYGGPKKKP
;
A
#
# COMPACT_ATOMS: atom_id res chain seq x y z
N MET A 1 -6.59 -17.27 -16.93
CA MET A 1 -6.79 -15.82 -17.14
C MET A 1 -8.27 -15.51 -17.07
N GLN A 2 -8.66 -14.35 -16.53
CA GLN A 2 -10.06 -13.89 -16.52
C GLN A 2 -10.25 -12.77 -17.55
N ARG A 3 -11.39 -12.74 -18.24
CA ARG A 3 -11.69 -11.68 -19.23
C ARG A 3 -12.22 -10.45 -18.49
N THR A 4 -11.50 -9.34 -18.64
CA THR A 4 -11.90 -8.05 -18.08
C THR A 4 -12.13 -7.04 -19.20
N GLN A 5 -13.22 -6.29 -19.12
CA GLN A 5 -13.51 -5.16 -20.02
C GLN A 5 -13.33 -3.86 -19.23
N MET A 6 -12.63 -2.89 -19.82
CA MET A 6 -12.41 -1.59 -19.22
C MET A 6 -12.48 -0.51 -20.30
N TYR A 7 -13.02 0.65 -19.94
CA TYR A 7 -12.98 1.82 -20.81
C TYR A 7 -11.58 2.42 -20.80
N LEU A 8 -11.05 2.69 -21.99
CA LEU A 8 -9.76 3.35 -22.18
C LEU A 8 -10.00 4.63 -22.97
N ASP A 9 -9.29 5.69 -22.59
CA ASP A 9 -9.22 6.90 -23.39
C ASP A 9 -8.69 6.56 -24.80
N GLU A 10 -9.19 7.25 -25.81
CA GLU A 10 -8.81 7.05 -27.20
C GLU A 10 -7.30 7.24 -27.39
N LYS A 11 -6.72 8.22 -26.71
CA LYS A 11 -5.27 8.46 -26.73
C LYS A 11 -4.51 7.25 -26.19
N LEU A 12 -4.89 6.77 -25.01
CA LEU A 12 -4.25 5.62 -24.37
C LEU A 12 -4.34 4.35 -25.24
N ARG A 13 -5.49 4.13 -25.88
CA ARG A 13 -5.66 3.00 -26.81
C ARG A 13 -4.77 3.12 -28.05
N LYS A 14 -4.59 4.32 -28.60
CA LYS A 14 -3.66 4.58 -29.72
C LYS A 14 -2.21 4.32 -29.31
N ASP A 15 -1.83 4.77 -28.13
CA ASP A 15 -0.47 4.57 -27.59
C ASP A 15 -0.17 3.08 -27.38
N LEU A 16 -1.11 2.33 -26.78
CA LEU A 16 -0.98 0.87 -26.61
C LEU A 16 -0.85 0.15 -27.96
N LYS A 17 -1.60 0.56 -28.98
CA LYS A 17 -1.51 -0.02 -30.32
C LYS A 17 -0.15 0.27 -30.97
N ALA A 18 0.39 1.47 -30.78
CA ALA A 18 1.70 1.83 -31.30
C ALA A 18 2.82 1.04 -30.60
N LEU A 19 2.73 0.85 -29.29
CA LEU A 19 3.68 0.04 -28.51
C LEU A 19 3.63 -1.44 -28.93
N ALA A 20 2.43 -2.00 -29.05
CA ALA A 20 2.23 -3.37 -29.54
C ALA A 20 2.91 -3.62 -30.90
N LYS A 21 2.79 -2.65 -31.82
CA LYS A 21 3.46 -2.72 -33.12
C LYS A 21 4.99 -2.63 -33.04
N ARG A 22 5.53 -1.85 -32.09
CA ARG A 22 6.98 -1.70 -31.90
C ARG A 22 7.61 -2.93 -31.27
N GLU A 23 6.90 -3.58 -30.36
CA GLU A 23 7.39 -4.74 -29.61
C GLU A 23 7.07 -6.09 -30.28
N ASP A 24 6.39 -6.06 -31.44
CA ASP A 24 5.89 -7.26 -32.14
C ASP A 24 5.04 -8.17 -31.23
N LYS A 25 4.23 -7.55 -30.36
CA LYS A 25 3.38 -8.20 -29.37
C LYS A 25 1.91 -7.89 -29.61
N SER A 26 1.03 -8.72 -29.05
CA SER A 26 -0.40 -8.38 -29.03
C SER A 26 -0.66 -7.19 -28.09
N MET A 27 -1.64 -6.34 -28.44
CA MET A 27 -2.04 -5.22 -27.58
C MET A 27 -2.45 -5.68 -26.17
N ALA A 28 -3.04 -6.87 -26.07
CA ALA A 28 -3.44 -7.44 -24.79
C ALA A 28 -2.24 -7.87 -23.94
N GLU A 29 -1.15 -8.30 -24.56
CA GLU A 29 0.10 -8.68 -23.87
C GLU A 29 0.83 -7.44 -23.35
N VAL A 30 1.02 -6.43 -24.20
CA VAL A 30 1.59 -5.14 -23.77
C VAL A 30 0.77 -4.52 -22.64
N ALA A 31 -0.57 -4.55 -22.73
CA ALA A 31 -1.42 -4.05 -21.66
C ALA A 31 -1.23 -4.83 -20.34
N ARG A 32 -1.03 -6.15 -20.41
CA ARG A 32 -0.78 -6.98 -19.21
C ARG A 32 0.57 -6.67 -18.59
N ASP A 33 1.63 -6.59 -19.39
CA ASP A 33 2.99 -6.31 -18.93
C ASP A 33 3.02 -4.97 -18.18
N ILE A 34 2.43 -3.92 -18.77
CA ILE A 34 2.33 -2.59 -18.16
C ILE A 34 1.47 -2.62 -16.88
N LEU A 35 0.33 -3.32 -16.89
CA LEU A 35 -0.52 -3.42 -15.71
C LEU A 35 0.18 -4.15 -14.57
N GLN A 36 0.91 -5.23 -14.86
CA GLN A 36 1.66 -5.97 -13.87
C GLN A 36 2.76 -5.11 -13.26
N GLU A 37 3.57 -4.45 -14.09
CA GLU A 37 4.63 -3.56 -13.63
C GLU A 37 4.05 -2.39 -12.80
N GLY A 38 2.94 -1.81 -13.24
CA GLY A 38 2.24 -0.74 -12.52
C GLY A 38 1.71 -1.19 -11.16
N VAL A 39 1.19 -2.42 -11.05
CA VAL A 39 0.74 -3.00 -9.79
C VAL A 39 1.93 -3.30 -8.87
N GLU A 40 3.02 -3.85 -9.38
CA GLU A 40 4.23 -4.13 -8.61
C GLU A 40 4.87 -2.86 -8.07
N LYS A 41 4.98 -1.81 -8.90
CA LYS A 41 5.45 -0.47 -8.48
C LYS A 41 4.57 0.13 -7.39
N LYS A 42 3.24 -0.01 -7.51
CA LYS A 42 2.32 0.46 -6.46
C LYS A 42 2.44 -0.37 -5.18
N ARG A 43 2.58 -1.69 -5.27
CA ARG A 43 2.78 -2.56 -4.10
C ARG A 43 4.08 -2.25 -3.37
N SER A 44 5.15 -1.95 -4.08
CA SER A 44 6.43 -1.56 -3.49
C SER A 44 6.44 -0.11 -2.97
N SER A 45 5.59 0.76 -3.51
CA SER A 45 5.40 2.12 -3.00
C SER A 45 4.45 2.21 -1.80
N VAL A 46 3.52 1.27 -1.63
CA VAL A 46 2.64 1.19 -0.47
C VAL A 46 3.40 0.45 0.63
N ASP A 47 3.85 1.19 1.63
CA ASP A 47 4.64 0.65 2.74
C ASP A 47 3.78 -0.22 3.67
N ASN A 48 3.56 -1.47 3.27
CA ASN A 48 2.84 -2.49 4.05
C ASN A 48 3.64 -2.99 5.27
N SER A 49 4.91 -2.61 5.38
CA SER A 49 5.78 -3.04 6.49
C SER A 49 5.56 -2.25 7.77
N GLY A 50 4.86 -1.10 7.67
CA GLY A 50 4.69 -0.17 8.78
C GLY A 50 5.96 0.64 9.12
N ILE A 51 7.04 0.53 8.33
CA ILE A 51 8.31 1.25 8.57
C ILE A 51 8.08 2.76 8.62
N LYS A 52 7.31 3.32 7.69
CA LYS A 52 6.99 4.75 7.68
C LYS A 52 6.21 5.19 8.93
N ILE A 53 5.30 4.34 9.41
CA ILE A 53 4.56 4.59 10.66
C ILE A 53 5.52 4.52 11.85
N MET A 54 6.40 3.51 11.90
CA MET A 54 7.40 3.37 12.95
C MET A 54 8.38 4.55 12.98
N LEU A 55 8.85 5.01 11.81
CA LEU A 55 9.68 6.22 11.71
C LEU A 55 8.94 7.46 12.20
N SER A 56 7.64 7.59 11.88
CA SER A 56 6.83 8.70 12.39
C SER A 56 6.63 8.62 13.91
N LEU A 57 6.50 7.43 14.48
CA LEU A 57 6.41 7.23 15.93
C LEU A 57 7.72 7.54 16.64
N LEU A 58 8.87 7.22 16.03
CA LEU A 58 10.20 7.55 16.58
C LEU A 58 10.44 9.07 16.62
N ASP A 59 9.89 9.81 15.65
CA ASP A 59 10.04 11.27 15.57
C ASP A 59 9.28 12.02 16.69
N ILE A 60 8.24 11.39 17.26
CA ILE A 60 7.53 11.90 18.45
C ILE A 60 8.47 11.96 19.67
N LYS A 61 9.62 11.26 19.63
CA LYS A 61 10.64 11.22 20.71
C LYS A 61 10.03 10.95 22.08
N ALA A 62 8.92 10.21 22.11
CA ALA A 62 8.25 9.84 23.35
C ALA A 62 9.21 8.97 24.18
N LYS A 63 9.58 9.46 25.37
CA LYS A 63 10.46 8.76 26.31
C LYS A 63 9.71 8.53 27.61
N GLY A 64 9.79 7.31 28.12
CA GLY A 64 9.14 6.92 29.38
C GLY A 64 7.70 6.47 29.20
N GLY A 65 6.94 6.47 30.31
CA GLY A 65 5.57 5.99 30.38
C GLY A 65 5.41 4.79 31.31
N PRO A 66 4.17 4.50 31.76
CA PRO A 66 3.86 3.31 32.52
C PRO A 66 4.32 2.01 31.81
N LYS A 67 5.04 1.14 32.50
CA LYS A 67 5.50 -0.15 31.95
C LYS A 67 4.36 -1.13 31.65
N ASP A 68 3.18 -0.85 32.18
CA ASP A 68 1.99 -1.68 32.15
C ASP A 68 0.81 -1.00 31.43
N LEU A 69 1.11 -0.01 30.59
CA LEU A 69 0.12 0.77 29.81
C LEU A 69 -0.78 -0.14 28.95
N ALA A 70 -0.20 -1.17 28.34
CA ALA A 70 -0.95 -2.13 27.52
C ALA A 70 -1.98 -2.92 28.34
N VAL A 71 -1.65 -3.31 29.57
CA VAL A 71 -2.53 -4.09 30.46
C VAL A 71 -3.58 -3.20 31.13
N ASN A 72 -3.20 -1.95 31.44
CA ASN A 72 -3.97 -1.01 32.24
C ASN A 72 -4.51 0.18 31.42
N HIS A 73 -4.77 0.00 30.12
CA HIS A 73 -5.27 1.06 29.26
C HIS A 73 -6.56 1.70 29.78
N ASP A 74 -7.50 0.92 30.31
CA ASP A 74 -8.74 1.45 30.92
C ASP A 74 -8.49 2.35 32.13
N HIS A 75 -7.48 2.02 32.95
CA HIS A 75 -7.09 2.85 34.08
C HIS A 75 -6.53 4.20 33.62
N TYR A 76 -5.67 4.19 32.59
CA TYR A 76 -5.03 5.41 32.09
C TYR A 76 -5.94 6.27 31.20
N LEU A 77 -6.87 5.67 30.47
CA LEU A 77 -7.78 6.38 29.57
C LEU A 77 -9.08 6.80 30.26
N TYR A 78 -9.57 6.01 31.22
CA TYR A 78 -10.90 6.18 31.80
C TYR A 78 -10.93 6.16 33.33
N GLY A 79 -9.79 6.06 34.01
CA GLY A 79 -9.71 6.14 35.48
C GLY A 79 -10.19 4.89 36.22
N GLY A 80 -10.37 3.76 35.52
CA GLY A 80 -10.78 2.48 36.13
C GLY A 80 -9.74 1.91 37.10
N PRO A 81 -10.07 0.88 37.89
CA PRO A 81 -9.12 0.26 38.81
C PRO A 81 -7.96 -0.41 38.06
N LYS A 82 -6.76 -0.32 38.62
CA LYS A 82 -5.55 -0.89 38.05
C LYS A 82 -5.54 -2.42 38.21
N LYS A 83 -5.38 -3.16 37.11
CA LYS A 83 -5.15 -4.60 37.11
C LYS A 83 -3.71 -4.84 37.59
N LYS A 84 -3.55 -5.72 38.59
CA LYS A 84 -2.21 -6.12 39.07
C LYS A 84 -1.49 -6.90 37.95
N PRO A 85 -0.15 -6.79 37.86
CA PRO A 85 0.63 -7.56 36.90
C PRO A 85 0.47 -9.07 37.11
#